data_AF-A0A7X7IUH2-F1
#
_entry.id   AF-A0A7X7IUH2-F1
#
_cell.length_a   1.000
_cell.length_b   1.000
_cell.length_c   1.000
_cell.angle_alpha   90.00
_cell.angle_beta   90.00
_cell.angle_gamma   90.00
#
_symmetry.space_group_name_H-M   'P 1'
#
loop_
_entity.id
_entity.type
_entity.pdbx_description
1 polymer ?
#
loop_
_entity_poly.entity_id
_entity_poly.type
_entity_poly.pdbx_seq_one_letter_code
_entity_poly.pdbx_strand_id
1 'polypeptide(L)'
;AAYDATTYAPLDETAVPRGTPALRFTPNFIDRHVDTFSREAADLFISLTHAHYVEHLAPYFGNVVEAVYTDDESFQVWNGTGLPWSEILEAEYERRHGEPLRSILPQLVEDLPGAADVRLRFYSLCRQLFLENFIAPQVDWCRKAGLPYVGHLCGDEGPTRNAVKNFGTAMPYLLAQDIPSIDDYLCEIKDHGYLRKPLNEPDSRILAHDDRRLFTHLIYKGASSIANQFKNGLVSVEDLTFIGWDVEPAFLNTQMLFELALGANLMTPHAYYYTIGDRAHRRSLRGLRERTRRAPPQHRRQLRHREPGTFRSRQGRNRMRPSTSRQEPRWT
;
A
#
# COMPACT_ATOMS: atom_id res chain seq x y z
N ALA A 1 -20.20 -19.04 -13.80
CA ALA A 1 -20.89 -20.09 -13.01
C ALA A 1 -22.08 -19.48 -12.29
N ALA A 2 -23.16 -20.24 -12.10
CA ALA A 2 -24.37 -19.78 -11.42
C ALA A 2 -24.79 -20.78 -10.32
N TYR A 3 -25.31 -20.23 -9.23
CA TYR A 3 -25.77 -20.98 -8.07
C TYR A 3 -27.12 -20.43 -7.62
N ASP A 4 -27.97 -21.29 -7.08
CA ASP A 4 -29.22 -20.86 -6.46
C ASP A 4 -28.95 -19.87 -5.32
N ALA A 5 -29.72 -18.78 -5.25
CA ALA A 5 -29.43 -17.67 -4.32
C ALA A 5 -29.71 -17.99 -2.84
N THR A 6 -30.32 -19.14 -2.51
CA THR A 6 -30.65 -19.53 -1.14
C THR A 6 -29.88 -20.78 -0.71
N THR A 7 -29.82 -21.78 -1.57
CA THR A 7 -29.19 -23.08 -1.29
C THR A 7 -27.73 -23.14 -1.73
N TYR A 8 -27.30 -22.23 -2.62
CA TYR A 8 -25.97 -22.22 -3.24
C TYR A 8 -25.63 -23.49 -4.03
N ALA A 9 -26.63 -24.30 -4.36
CA ALA A 9 -26.47 -25.44 -5.25
C ALA A 9 -26.18 -24.95 -6.68
N PRO A 10 -25.36 -25.68 -7.47
CA PRO A 10 -25.14 -25.35 -8.88
C PRO A 10 -26.46 -25.22 -9.65
N LEU A 11 -26.56 -24.14 -10.42
CA LEU A 11 -27.76 -23.79 -11.18
C LEU A 11 -27.49 -23.87 -12.67
N ASP A 12 -28.29 -24.65 -13.41
CA ASP A 12 -28.32 -24.61 -14.87
C ASP A 12 -29.27 -23.49 -15.31
N GLU A 13 -28.69 -22.37 -15.76
CA GLU A 13 -29.44 -21.18 -16.18
C GLU A 13 -30.33 -21.43 -17.41
N THR A 14 -30.11 -22.50 -18.18
CA THR A 14 -30.96 -22.87 -19.32
C THR A 14 -32.21 -23.64 -18.92
N ALA A 15 -32.21 -24.21 -17.70
CA ALA A 15 -33.28 -25.06 -17.19
C ALA A 15 -34.23 -24.35 -16.20
N VAL A 16 -33.97 -23.08 -15.88
CA VAL A 16 -34.76 -22.31 -14.90
C VAL A 16 -35.51 -21.13 -15.53
N PRO A 17 -36.66 -20.72 -14.97
CA PRO A 17 -37.40 -19.57 -15.48
C PRO A 17 -36.56 -18.27 -15.50
N ARG A 18 -36.81 -17.42 -16.49
CA ARG A 18 -36.21 -16.08 -16.53
C ARG A 18 -36.63 -15.29 -15.28
N GLY A 19 -35.66 -14.70 -14.59
CA GLY A 19 -35.89 -13.95 -13.36
C GLY A 19 -35.70 -14.74 -12.07
N THR A 20 -35.35 -16.03 -12.16
CA THR A 20 -34.88 -16.81 -11.00
C THR A 20 -33.67 -16.13 -10.37
N PRO A 21 -33.71 -15.80 -9.06
CA PRO A 21 -32.56 -15.25 -8.35
C PRO A 21 -31.38 -16.24 -8.32
N ALA A 22 -30.17 -15.76 -8.59
CA ALA A 22 -28.96 -16.57 -8.60
C ALA A 22 -27.74 -15.77 -8.13
N LEU A 23 -26.81 -16.45 -7.46
CA LEU A 23 -25.45 -15.96 -7.26
C LEU A 23 -24.65 -16.28 -8.53
N ARG A 24 -24.18 -15.25 -9.24
CA ARG A 24 -23.46 -15.40 -10.52
C ARG A 24 -22.02 -14.92 -10.40
N PHE A 25 -21.11 -15.75 -10.89
CA PHE A 25 -19.70 -15.42 -11.08
C PHE A 25 -19.40 -15.34 -12.57
N THR A 26 -18.82 -14.21 -12.98
CA THR A 26 -18.43 -13.93 -14.36
C THR A 26 -16.96 -13.52 -14.36
N PRO A 27 -16.12 -14.12 -15.21
CA PRO A 27 -14.77 -13.63 -15.43
C PRO A 27 -14.80 -12.17 -15.90
N ASN A 28 -13.90 -11.36 -15.35
CA ASN A 28 -13.73 -9.97 -15.78
C ASN A 28 -12.31 -9.80 -16.31
N PHE A 29 -12.18 -9.22 -17.51
CA PHE A 29 -10.88 -8.92 -18.10
C PHE A 29 -10.47 -7.49 -17.74
N ILE A 30 -9.28 -7.33 -17.17
CA ILE A 30 -8.71 -6.04 -16.78
C ILE A 30 -7.50 -5.77 -17.68
N ASP A 31 -7.63 -4.83 -18.61
CA ASP A 31 -6.62 -4.51 -19.63
C ASP A 31 -5.33 -3.88 -19.09
N ARG A 32 -5.36 -3.41 -17.85
CA ARG A 32 -4.28 -2.68 -17.18
C ARG A 32 -3.54 -3.47 -16.11
N HIS A 33 -3.76 -4.78 -16.03
CA HIS A 33 -3.09 -5.64 -15.05
C HIS A 33 -2.62 -6.92 -15.73
N VAL A 34 -1.36 -7.29 -15.52
CA VAL A 34 -0.81 -8.54 -16.02
C VAL A 34 -1.33 -9.72 -15.20
N ASP A 35 -1.48 -10.90 -15.81
CA ASP A 35 -1.79 -12.11 -15.04
C ASP A 35 -0.54 -12.57 -14.27
N THR A 36 -0.46 -12.21 -13.00
CA THR A 36 0.68 -12.57 -12.13
C THR A 36 0.61 -14.00 -11.60
N PHE A 37 -0.39 -14.80 -12.00
CA PHE A 37 -0.33 -16.25 -11.83
C PHE A 37 0.33 -16.95 -13.01
N SER A 38 0.51 -16.27 -14.15
CA SER A 38 1.10 -16.85 -15.35
C SER A 38 2.63 -16.67 -15.38
N ARG A 39 3.34 -17.80 -15.45
CA ARG A 39 4.80 -17.80 -15.62
C ARG A 39 5.22 -17.21 -16.97
N GLU A 40 4.44 -17.49 -18.02
CA GLU A 40 4.68 -16.94 -19.35
C GLU A 40 4.59 -15.41 -19.34
N ALA A 41 3.61 -14.85 -18.61
CA ALA A 41 3.46 -13.41 -18.48
C ALA A 41 4.66 -12.76 -17.75
N ALA A 42 5.20 -13.42 -16.71
CA ALA A 42 6.40 -12.97 -16.02
C ALA A 42 7.64 -13.01 -16.91
N ASP A 43 7.85 -14.10 -17.65
CA ASP A 43 8.98 -14.24 -18.57
C ASP A 43 8.92 -13.18 -19.68
N LEU A 44 7.71 -12.90 -20.21
CA LEU A 44 7.49 -11.83 -21.17
C LEU A 44 7.78 -10.46 -20.56
N PHE A 45 7.27 -10.17 -19.37
CA PHE A 45 7.54 -8.91 -18.65
C PHE A 45 9.04 -8.67 -18.49
N ILE A 46 9.79 -9.68 -18.02
CA ILE A 46 11.25 -9.61 -17.86
C ILE A 46 11.92 -9.38 -19.23
N SER A 47 11.49 -10.06 -20.28
CA SER A 47 12.05 -9.86 -21.63
C SER A 47 11.83 -8.44 -22.17
N LEU A 48 10.72 -7.80 -21.81
CA LEU A 48 10.36 -6.46 -22.27
C LEU A 48 10.96 -5.33 -21.42
N THR A 49 11.49 -5.64 -20.24
CA THR A 49 11.97 -4.63 -19.29
C THR A 49 13.44 -4.86 -18.96
N HIS A 50 13.71 -5.93 -18.23
CA HIS A 50 15.01 -6.28 -17.70
C HIS A 50 16.05 -6.56 -18.80
N ALA A 51 15.64 -7.12 -19.96
CA ALA A 51 16.54 -7.28 -21.09
C ALA A 51 17.09 -5.95 -21.62
N HIS A 52 16.26 -4.90 -21.66
CA HIS A 52 16.69 -3.56 -22.03
C HIS A 52 17.56 -2.90 -20.95
N TYR A 53 17.33 -3.21 -19.67
CA TYR A 53 18.25 -2.79 -18.61
C TYR A 53 19.65 -3.37 -18.82
N VAL A 54 19.78 -4.64 -19.22
CA VAL A 54 21.10 -5.20 -19.55
C VAL A 54 21.72 -4.47 -20.74
N GLU A 55 20.95 -4.30 -21.82
CA GLU A 55 21.43 -3.69 -23.06
C GLU A 55 22.01 -2.28 -22.83
N HIS A 56 21.35 -1.48 -21.98
CA HIS A 56 21.70 -0.07 -21.80
C HIS A 56 22.46 0.25 -20.52
N LEU A 57 22.27 -0.55 -19.47
CA LEU A 57 22.73 -0.22 -18.11
C LEU A 57 23.70 -1.24 -17.51
N ALA A 58 23.96 -2.39 -18.15
CA ALA A 58 24.83 -3.42 -17.57
C ALA A 58 26.22 -2.91 -17.11
N PRO A 59 26.93 -2.01 -17.83
CA PRO A 59 28.21 -1.48 -17.36
C PRO A 59 28.15 -0.70 -16.04
N TYR A 60 26.94 -0.32 -15.61
CA TYR A 60 26.68 0.48 -14.41
C TYR A 60 26.17 -0.36 -13.22
N PHE A 61 25.89 -1.66 -13.43
CA PHE A 61 25.39 -2.56 -12.38
C PHE A 61 26.42 -2.76 -11.27
N GLY A 62 25.94 -2.77 -10.02
CA GLY A 62 26.78 -2.92 -8.82
C GLY A 62 27.60 -1.67 -8.47
N ASN A 63 27.37 -0.54 -9.15
CA ASN A 63 27.99 0.74 -8.83
C ASN A 63 26.97 1.89 -8.92
N VAL A 64 26.60 2.31 -10.13
CA VAL A 64 25.62 3.42 -10.30
C VAL A 64 24.19 2.90 -10.17
N VAL A 65 23.93 1.69 -10.66
CA VAL A 65 22.67 0.97 -10.45
C VAL A 65 22.94 -0.12 -9.42
N GLU A 66 22.44 0.09 -8.20
CA GLU A 66 22.75 -0.75 -7.04
C GLU A 66 21.62 -1.71 -6.67
N ALA A 67 20.43 -1.56 -7.24
CA ALA A 67 19.25 -2.37 -6.95
C ALA A 67 18.24 -2.31 -8.11
N VAL A 68 17.34 -3.29 -8.16
CA VAL A 68 16.09 -3.18 -8.92
C VAL A 68 14.96 -3.00 -7.92
N TYR A 69 14.13 -1.98 -8.18
CA TYR A 69 12.96 -1.68 -7.38
C TYR A 69 11.69 -2.06 -8.16
N THR A 70 10.78 -2.77 -7.50
CA THR A 70 9.43 -3.06 -8.00
C THR A 70 8.39 -2.32 -7.19
N ASP A 71 7.33 -1.90 -7.85
CA ASP A 71 6.27 -1.05 -7.31
C ASP A 71 4.93 -1.79 -7.39
N ASP A 72 4.13 -1.69 -6.33
CA ASP A 72 2.74 -2.13 -6.26
C ASP A 72 2.44 -3.57 -6.76
N GLU A 73 3.29 -4.55 -6.42
CA GLU A 73 3.06 -5.92 -6.86
C GLU A 73 1.84 -6.55 -6.18
N SER A 74 1.00 -7.25 -6.95
CA SER A 74 -0.18 -7.95 -6.45
C SER A 74 -0.73 -8.95 -7.46
N PHE A 75 -1.61 -9.84 -7.02
CA PHE A 75 -2.40 -10.70 -7.92
C PHE A 75 -3.80 -10.17 -8.22
N GLN A 76 -4.14 -9.02 -7.67
CA GLN A 76 -5.38 -8.32 -7.97
C GLN A 76 -5.10 -6.84 -8.08
N VAL A 77 -5.64 -6.20 -9.13
CA VAL A 77 -5.51 -4.75 -9.30
C VAL A 77 -6.00 -4.01 -8.06
N TRP A 78 -5.26 -2.98 -7.65
CA TRP A 78 -5.47 -2.20 -6.43
C TRP A 78 -6.96 -1.90 -6.13
N ASN A 79 -7.66 -1.33 -7.11
CA ASN A 79 -9.06 -0.92 -7.02
C ASN A 79 -10.06 -1.98 -7.51
N GLY A 80 -9.58 -3.19 -7.80
CA GLY A 80 -10.37 -4.28 -8.34
C GLY A 80 -11.33 -4.82 -7.30
N THR A 81 -12.58 -5.04 -7.70
CA THR A 81 -13.59 -5.71 -6.90
C THR A 81 -13.83 -7.11 -7.46
N GLY A 82 -13.87 -8.11 -6.58
CA GLY A 82 -14.03 -9.52 -6.98
C GLY A 82 -12.96 -10.43 -6.40
N LEU A 83 -13.05 -11.70 -6.78
CA LEU A 83 -12.07 -12.73 -6.46
C LEU A 83 -10.95 -12.72 -7.51
N PRO A 84 -9.69 -13.01 -7.13
CA PRO A 84 -8.62 -13.22 -8.09
C PRO A 84 -8.96 -14.42 -8.99
N TRP A 85 -8.65 -14.30 -10.27
CA TRP A 85 -8.98 -15.33 -11.26
C TRP A 85 -7.94 -15.38 -12.37
N SER A 86 -7.59 -16.60 -12.77
CA SER A 86 -6.82 -16.93 -13.97
C SER A 86 -7.17 -18.36 -14.37
N GLU A 87 -7.04 -18.69 -15.64
CA GLU A 87 -7.11 -20.07 -16.12
C GLU A 87 -6.04 -20.94 -15.46
N ILE A 88 -4.87 -20.37 -15.14
CA ILE A 88 -3.79 -21.06 -14.39
C ILE A 88 -4.25 -21.40 -12.97
N LEU A 89 -4.92 -20.45 -12.30
CA LEU A 89 -5.45 -20.67 -10.96
C LEU A 89 -6.53 -21.76 -10.94
N GLU A 90 -7.43 -21.78 -11.92
CA GLU A 90 -8.46 -22.82 -12.05
C GLU A 90 -7.83 -24.21 -12.24
N ALA A 91 -6.88 -24.33 -13.19
CA ALA A 91 -6.20 -25.59 -13.45
C ALA A 91 -5.38 -26.09 -12.26
N GLU A 92 -4.64 -25.19 -11.59
CA GLU A 92 -3.82 -25.55 -10.43
C GLU A 92 -4.67 -25.89 -9.20
N TYR A 93 -5.82 -25.24 -9.03
CA TYR A 93 -6.73 -25.59 -7.95
C TYR A 93 -7.27 -27.01 -8.12
N GLU A 94 -7.76 -27.35 -9.32
CA GLU A 94 -8.24 -28.70 -9.64
C GLU A 94 -7.13 -29.74 -9.48
N ARG A 95 -5.92 -29.45 -9.97
CA ARG A 95 -4.77 -30.35 -9.86
C ARG A 95 -4.33 -30.60 -8.41
N ARG A 96 -4.30 -29.57 -7.56
CA ARG A 96 -3.79 -29.67 -6.18
C ARG A 96 -4.84 -30.13 -5.17
N HIS A 97 -6.13 -29.92 -5.45
CA HIS A 97 -7.21 -30.21 -4.50
C HIS A 97 -8.21 -31.26 -4.97
N GLY A 98 -8.13 -31.71 -6.22
CA GLY A 98 -8.97 -32.81 -6.74
C GLY A 98 -10.44 -32.45 -6.93
N GLU A 99 -10.77 -31.16 -6.93
CA GLU A 99 -12.11 -30.64 -7.19
C GLU A 99 -12.02 -29.36 -8.04
N PRO A 100 -12.97 -29.11 -8.94
CA PRO A 100 -12.90 -27.94 -9.82
C PRO A 100 -13.13 -26.67 -9.01
N LEU A 101 -12.42 -25.57 -9.32
CA LEU A 101 -12.52 -24.31 -8.55
C LEU A 101 -13.96 -23.78 -8.42
N ARG A 102 -14.80 -24.02 -9.43
CA ARG A 102 -16.23 -23.71 -9.37
C ARG A 102 -17.00 -24.40 -8.24
N SER A 103 -16.54 -25.50 -7.65
CA SER A 103 -17.26 -26.13 -6.53
C SER A 103 -17.29 -25.25 -5.29
N ILE A 104 -16.29 -24.37 -5.11
CA ILE A 104 -16.10 -23.59 -3.89
C ILE A 104 -16.48 -22.11 -3.99
N LEU A 105 -16.85 -21.61 -5.18
CA LEU A 105 -17.10 -20.18 -5.38
C LEU A 105 -18.10 -19.55 -4.38
N PRO A 106 -19.23 -20.20 -4.03
CA PRO A 106 -20.13 -19.66 -3.01
C PRO A 106 -19.47 -19.48 -1.64
N GLN A 107 -18.64 -20.44 -1.19
CA GLN A 107 -17.94 -20.38 0.09
C GLN A 107 -16.90 -19.26 0.16
N LEU A 108 -16.43 -18.76 -1.00
CA LEU A 108 -15.51 -17.62 -1.05
C LEU A 108 -16.18 -16.28 -0.75
N VAL A 109 -17.49 -16.17 -0.93
CA VAL A 109 -18.23 -14.90 -0.77
C VAL A 109 -19.34 -14.95 0.29
N GLU A 110 -19.75 -16.15 0.73
CA GLU A 110 -20.79 -16.35 1.74
C GLU A 110 -20.26 -17.16 2.93
N ASP A 111 -20.83 -16.94 4.12
CA ASP A 111 -20.45 -17.62 5.37
C ASP A 111 -21.11 -19.01 5.49
N LEU A 112 -20.80 -19.87 4.54
CA LEU A 112 -21.24 -21.26 4.50
C LEU A 112 -20.38 -22.18 5.40
N PRO A 113 -20.87 -23.38 5.76
CA PRO A 113 -20.05 -24.36 6.48
C PRO A 113 -18.71 -24.61 5.77
N GLY A 114 -17.61 -24.57 6.52
CA GLY A 114 -16.25 -24.77 6.01
C GLY A 114 -15.67 -23.59 5.21
N ALA A 115 -16.37 -22.45 5.09
CA ALA A 115 -15.91 -21.31 4.30
C ALA A 115 -14.53 -20.77 4.73
N ALA A 116 -14.22 -20.78 6.02
CA ALA A 116 -12.91 -20.32 6.52
C ALA A 116 -11.74 -21.14 5.93
N ASP A 117 -11.84 -22.47 5.97
CA ASP A 117 -10.82 -23.37 5.43
C ASP A 117 -10.70 -23.24 3.91
N VAL A 118 -11.84 -23.08 3.23
CA VAL A 118 -11.89 -22.86 1.78
C VAL A 118 -11.22 -21.55 1.39
N ARG A 119 -11.52 -20.45 2.08
CA ARG A 119 -10.89 -19.14 1.86
C ARG A 119 -9.39 -19.21 2.13
N LEU A 120 -8.97 -19.86 3.22
CA LEU A 120 -7.55 -20.05 3.54
C LEU A 120 -6.83 -20.82 2.45
N ARG A 121 -7.40 -21.94 1.98
CA ARG A 121 -6.86 -22.78 0.91
C ARG A 121 -6.74 -22.00 -0.41
N PHE A 122 -7.80 -21.31 -0.80
CA PHE A 122 -7.87 -20.51 -2.02
C PHE A 122 -6.82 -19.39 -2.05
N TYR A 123 -6.78 -18.53 -1.02
CA TYR A 123 -5.82 -17.43 -0.96
C TYR A 123 -4.38 -17.91 -0.75
N SER A 124 -4.18 -19.06 -0.10
CA SER A 124 -2.85 -19.69 -0.03
C SER A 124 -2.36 -20.13 -1.39
N LEU A 125 -3.22 -20.71 -2.24
CA LEU A 125 -2.88 -21.07 -3.61
C LEU A 125 -2.59 -19.84 -4.47
N CYS A 126 -3.43 -18.79 -4.40
CA CYS A 126 -3.18 -17.53 -5.10
C CYS A 126 -1.79 -16.99 -4.77
N ARG A 127 -1.46 -16.86 -3.47
CA ARG A 127 -0.15 -16.41 -3.03
C ARG A 127 0.98 -17.32 -3.51
N GLN A 128 0.82 -18.64 -3.47
CA GLN A 128 1.84 -19.58 -3.96
C GLN A 128 2.13 -19.36 -5.43
N LEU A 129 1.10 -19.33 -6.28
CA LEU A 129 1.26 -19.13 -7.72
C LEU A 129 1.86 -17.77 -8.03
N PHE A 130 1.42 -16.70 -7.36
CA PHE A 130 1.99 -15.37 -7.49
C PHE A 130 3.50 -15.35 -7.19
N LEU A 131 3.91 -15.94 -6.06
CA LEU A 131 5.32 -16.00 -5.67
C LEU A 131 6.14 -16.88 -6.61
N GLU A 132 5.64 -18.05 -6.97
CA GLU A 132 6.31 -19.04 -7.81
C GLU A 132 6.48 -18.53 -9.26
N ASN A 133 5.41 -17.94 -9.82
CA ASN A 133 5.35 -17.66 -11.25
C ASN A 133 5.70 -16.21 -11.60
N PHE A 134 5.52 -15.25 -10.70
CA PHE A 134 5.76 -13.83 -11.01
C PHE A 134 6.91 -13.23 -10.20
N ILE A 135 7.00 -13.51 -8.90
CA ILE A 135 8.06 -12.93 -8.05
C ILE A 135 9.39 -13.64 -8.21
N ALA A 136 9.41 -14.97 -8.09
CA ALA A 136 10.66 -15.74 -8.13
C ALA A 136 11.47 -15.54 -9.43
N PRO A 137 10.87 -15.46 -10.64
CA PRO A 137 11.63 -15.19 -11.85
C PRO A 137 12.33 -13.82 -11.85
N GLN A 138 11.69 -12.79 -11.28
CA GLN A 138 12.27 -11.46 -11.18
C GLN A 138 13.44 -11.44 -10.17
N VAL A 139 13.25 -12.07 -9.01
CA VAL A 139 14.31 -12.25 -8.01
C VAL A 139 15.50 -13.01 -8.59
N ASP A 140 15.25 -14.12 -9.29
CA ASP A 140 16.29 -14.93 -9.93
C ASP A 140 17.04 -14.15 -11.00
N TRP A 141 16.33 -13.31 -11.76
CA TRP A 141 16.96 -12.41 -12.73
C TRP A 141 17.88 -11.41 -12.01
N CYS A 142 17.40 -10.76 -10.95
CA CYS A 142 18.17 -9.75 -10.22
C CYS A 142 19.45 -10.35 -9.64
N ARG A 143 19.35 -11.53 -9.02
CA ARG A 143 20.50 -12.27 -8.51
C ARG A 143 21.52 -12.61 -9.59
N LYS A 144 21.08 -13.02 -10.79
CA LYS A 144 21.99 -13.27 -11.93
C LYS A 144 22.66 -12.00 -12.44
N ALA A 145 21.97 -10.86 -12.36
CA ALA A 145 22.51 -9.55 -12.71
C ALA A 145 23.42 -8.96 -11.62
N GLY A 146 23.53 -9.59 -10.44
CA GLY A 146 24.29 -9.08 -9.30
C GLY A 146 23.63 -7.88 -8.62
N LEU A 147 22.31 -7.74 -8.75
CA LEU A 147 21.51 -6.67 -8.17
C LEU A 147 20.54 -7.25 -7.12
N PRO A 148 20.37 -6.63 -5.95
CA PRO A 148 19.33 -6.99 -4.99
C PRO A 148 17.94 -6.63 -5.55
N TYR A 149 16.97 -7.51 -5.30
CA TYR A 149 15.55 -7.26 -5.52
C TYR A 149 14.91 -6.58 -4.29
N VAL A 150 14.31 -5.41 -4.53
CA VAL A 150 13.76 -4.47 -3.54
C VAL A 150 12.39 -3.99 -4.06
N GLY A 151 11.48 -3.55 -3.19
CA GLY A 151 10.15 -3.06 -3.60
C GLY A 151 9.02 -3.47 -2.67
N HIS A 152 7.77 -3.19 -3.01
CA HIS A 152 6.65 -3.45 -2.11
C HIS A 152 5.42 -4.03 -2.82
N LEU A 153 4.47 -4.48 -2.00
CA LEU A 153 3.19 -5.00 -2.46
C LEU A 153 2.15 -3.89 -2.49
N CYS A 154 1.16 -4.02 -3.36
CA CYS A 154 0.10 -3.01 -3.47
C CYS A 154 -0.83 -2.99 -2.25
N GLY A 155 -0.68 -1.96 -1.42
CA GLY A 155 -1.49 -1.71 -0.21
C GLY A 155 -1.08 -2.58 0.99
N ASP A 156 0.22 -2.80 1.20
CA ASP A 156 0.77 -3.57 2.31
C ASP A 156 0.75 -2.86 3.68
N GLU A 157 0.66 -1.54 3.66
CA GLU A 157 0.34 -0.64 4.77
C GLU A 157 -1.17 -0.57 5.07
N GLY A 158 -1.99 -1.07 4.15
CA GLY A 158 -3.45 -1.06 4.21
C GLY A 158 -4.06 -2.10 5.17
N PRO A 159 -5.39 -2.07 5.36
CA PRO A 159 -6.06 -3.03 6.23
C PRO A 159 -5.94 -4.47 5.71
N THR A 160 -5.94 -5.45 6.63
CA THR A 160 -5.81 -6.90 6.31
C THR A 160 -6.74 -7.37 5.19
N ARG A 161 -7.96 -6.81 5.08
CA ARG A 161 -8.88 -7.14 3.98
C ARG A 161 -8.31 -6.83 2.58
N ASN A 162 -7.50 -5.78 2.46
CA ASN A 162 -6.81 -5.44 1.22
C ASN A 162 -5.66 -6.41 0.99
N ALA A 163 -4.87 -6.69 2.03
CA ALA A 163 -3.77 -7.66 1.96
C ALA A 163 -4.25 -9.05 1.50
N VAL A 164 -5.29 -9.59 2.13
CA VAL A 164 -5.87 -10.89 1.77
C VAL A 164 -6.30 -10.91 0.31
N LYS A 165 -7.01 -9.86 -0.12
CA LYS A 165 -7.51 -9.70 -1.49
C LYS A 165 -6.39 -9.58 -2.53
N ASN A 166 -5.30 -8.87 -2.21
CA ASN A 166 -4.27 -8.52 -3.19
C ASN A 166 -3.10 -9.50 -3.24
N PHE A 167 -2.72 -10.08 -2.10
CA PHE A 167 -1.50 -10.91 -1.99
C PHE A 167 -1.57 -11.97 -0.86
N GLY A 168 -2.70 -12.10 -0.17
CA GLY A 168 -2.86 -13.00 0.99
C GLY A 168 -2.18 -12.44 2.25
N THR A 169 -0.86 -12.55 2.32
CA THR A 169 -0.04 -12.04 3.44
C THR A 169 1.36 -11.69 2.92
N ALA A 170 1.93 -10.59 3.42
CA ALA A 170 3.19 -10.06 2.92
C ALA A 170 4.44 -10.86 3.35
N MET A 171 4.38 -11.63 4.45
CA MET A 171 5.60 -12.25 5.02
C MET A 171 6.38 -13.14 4.03
N PRO A 172 5.74 -14.02 3.24
CA PRO A 172 6.46 -14.82 2.26
C PRO A 172 7.05 -14.01 1.10
N TYR A 173 6.40 -12.89 0.72
CA TYR A 173 6.93 -11.96 -0.28
C TYR A 173 8.19 -11.27 0.25
N LEU A 174 8.11 -10.66 1.43
CA LEU A 174 9.24 -10.02 2.10
C LEU A 174 10.43 -10.99 2.29
N LEU A 175 10.15 -12.28 2.52
CA LEU A 175 11.18 -13.31 2.60
C LEU A 175 11.80 -13.65 1.24
N ALA A 176 11.08 -13.50 0.13
CA ALA A 176 11.60 -13.74 -1.22
C ALA A 176 12.60 -12.66 -1.66
N GLN A 177 12.39 -11.41 -1.23
CA GLN A 177 13.25 -10.27 -1.54
C GLN A 177 14.67 -10.40 -0.97
N ASP A 178 15.63 -9.69 -1.56
CA ASP A 178 16.99 -9.60 -1.01
C ASP A 178 17.05 -8.54 0.10
N ILE A 179 16.29 -7.47 -0.04
CA ILE A 179 16.04 -6.46 1.00
C ILE A 179 14.52 -6.37 1.21
N PRO A 180 13.99 -6.78 2.38
CA PRO A 180 12.58 -6.60 2.70
C PRO A 180 12.20 -5.13 2.58
N SER A 181 11.18 -4.83 1.76
CA SER A 181 10.71 -3.46 1.58
C SER A 181 9.19 -3.36 1.64
N ILE A 182 8.72 -2.19 2.05
CA ILE A 182 7.31 -1.89 2.29
C ILE A 182 7.01 -0.48 1.78
N ASP A 183 5.74 -0.16 1.58
CA ASP A 183 5.28 1.21 1.41
C ASP A 183 4.79 1.77 2.76
N ASP A 184 4.95 3.07 2.95
CA ASP A 184 4.30 3.83 4.01
C ASP A 184 3.50 5.00 3.44
N TYR A 185 2.40 4.64 2.79
CA TYR A 185 1.36 5.56 2.36
C TYR A 185 0.56 6.07 3.57
N LEU A 186 1.13 7.03 4.32
CA LEU A 186 0.49 7.72 5.45
C LEU A 186 -0.78 8.54 5.11
N CYS A 187 -1.37 8.35 3.94
CA CYS A 187 -2.48 9.13 3.40
C CYS A 187 -3.73 9.13 4.27
N GLU A 188 -3.85 8.12 5.11
CA GLU A 188 -4.85 7.96 6.16
C GLU A 188 -4.77 8.97 7.31
N ILE A 189 -3.54 9.27 7.75
CA ILE A 189 -3.27 9.81 9.10
C ILE A 189 -2.24 10.93 9.03
N LYS A 190 -2.59 11.97 8.27
CA LYS A 190 -1.79 13.19 8.03
C LYS A 190 -1.47 14.00 9.29
N ASP A 191 -2.00 13.63 10.44
CA ASP A 191 -1.73 14.29 11.71
C ASP A 191 -0.82 13.46 12.63
N HIS A 192 -0.31 12.31 12.18
CA HIS A 192 0.43 11.36 13.02
C HIS A 192 -0.30 11.00 14.32
N GLY A 193 -1.65 10.98 14.30
CA GLY A 193 -2.45 10.67 15.48
C GLY A 193 -2.07 9.34 16.14
N TYR A 194 -1.59 8.38 15.34
CA TYR A 194 -1.07 7.09 15.81
C TYR A 194 0.26 7.20 16.56
N LEU A 195 1.12 8.18 16.24
CA LEU A 195 2.36 8.46 16.98
C LEU A 195 2.12 9.25 18.27
N ARG A 196 1.06 10.07 18.30
CA ARG A 196 0.76 10.97 19.43
C ARG A 196 -0.02 10.29 20.56
N LYS A 197 -0.57 9.10 20.34
CA LYS A 197 -1.36 8.37 21.34
C LYS A 197 -0.68 7.06 21.69
N PRO A 198 -0.30 6.84 22.96
CA PRO A 198 0.16 5.54 23.41
C PRO A 198 -0.91 4.47 23.14
N LEU A 199 -0.56 3.40 22.42
CA LEU A 199 -1.45 2.24 22.16
C LEU A 199 -1.39 1.21 23.31
N ASN A 200 -1.18 1.68 24.55
CA ASN A 200 -1.13 0.86 25.75
C ASN A 200 -2.20 1.22 26.78
N GLU A 201 -3.19 2.02 26.38
CA GLU A 201 -4.37 2.34 27.19
C GLU A 201 -5.34 1.14 27.22
N PRO A 202 -6.20 0.99 28.25
CA PRO A 202 -7.11 -0.15 28.38
C PRO A 202 -8.01 -0.42 27.16
N ASP A 203 -8.39 0.64 26.43
CA ASP A 203 -9.20 0.61 25.22
C ASP A 203 -8.41 0.32 23.92
N SER A 204 -7.08 0.36 23.99
CA SER A 204 -6.16 0.02 22.89
C SER A 204 -5.36 -1.25 23.13
N ARG A 205 -5.51 -1.88 24.30
CA ARG A 205 -4.88 -3.16 24.65
C ARG A 205 -5.33 -4.32 23.78
N ILE A 206 -6.59 -4.32 23.36
CA ILE A 206 -7.19 -5.31 22.46
C ILE A 206 -7.89 -4.51 21.36
N LEU A 207 -7.26 -4.44 20.20
CA LEU A 207 -7.85 -3.86 19.02
C LEU A 207 -8.26 -4.97 18.06
N ALA A 208 -9.31 -4.71 17.29
CA ALA A 208 -9.70 -5.62 16.23
C ALA A 208 -8.56 -5.72 15.19
N HIS A 209 -8.39 -6.90 14.61
CA HIS A 209 -7.37 -7.13 13.58
C HIS A 209 -7.57 -6.26 12.33
N ASP A 210 -8.73 -5.62 12.18
CA ASP A 210 -9.05 -4.69 11.11
C ASP A 210 -8.91 -3.20 11.54
N ASP A 211 -8.40 -2.92 12.76
CA ASP A 211 -8.23 -1.57 13.28
C ASP A 211 -7.09 -0.83 12.57
N ARG A 212 -7.47 0.29 11.96
CA ARG A 212 -6.61 1.10 11.09
C ARG A 212 -5.37 1.68 11.78
N ARG A 213 -5.33 1.71 13.10
CA ARG A 213 -4.19 2.22 13.88
C ARG A 213 -3.00 1.26 13.93
N LEU A 214 -3.20 -0.03 13.65
CA LEU A 214 -2.18 -1.06 13.86
C LEU A 214 -1.44 -1.50 12.60
N PHE A 215 -2.01 -1.32 11.41
CA PHE A 215 -1.51 -2.01 10.21
C PHE A 215 -0.09 -1.65 9.82
N THR A 216 0.21 -0.35 9.78
CA THR A 216 1.56 0.15 9.50
C THR A 216 2.57 -0.52 10.44
N HIS A 217 2.30 -0.61 11.74
CA HIS A 217 3.20 -1.25 12.70
C HIS A 217 3.48 -2.73 12.39
N LEU A 218 2.47 -3.48 11.95
CA LEU A 218 2.60 -4.92 11.66
C LEU A 218 3.50 -5.17 10.46
N ILE A 219 3.35 -4.39 9.39
CA ILE A 219 4.17 -4.58 8.18
C ILE A 219 5.63 -4.20 8.43
N TYR A 220 5.89 -3.08 9.13
CA TYR A 220 7.24 -2.70 9.60
C TYR A 220 7.89 -3.78 10.48
N LYS A 221 7.13 -4.36 11.42
CA LYS A 221 7.65 -5.44 12.27
C LYS A 221 7.85 -6.73 11.50
N GLY A 222 7.03 -7.01 10.48
CA GLY A 222 7.25 -8.10 9.55
C GLY A 222 8.57 -7.95 8.80
N ALA A 223 8.76 -6.80 8.14
CA ALA A 223 9.96 -6.51 7.35
C ALA A 223 11.23 -6.50 8.22
N SER A 224 11.23 -5.78 9.35
CA SER A 224 12.39 -5.76 10.25
C SER A 224 12.68 -7.13 10.88
N SER A 225 11.66 -7.94 11.20
CA SER A 225 11.88 -9.30 11.70
C SER A 225 12.56 -10.18 10.66
N ILE A 226 12.09 -10.13 9.40
CA ILE A 226 12.69 -10.88 8.30
C ILE A 226 14.11 -10.41 8.03
N ALA A 227 14.33 -9.10 7.99
CA ALA A 227 15.62 -8.50 7.74
C ALA A 227 16.68 -8.97 8.76
N ASN A 228 16.31 -8.96 10.05
CA ASN A 228 17.20 -9.35 11.15
C ASN A 228 17.42 -10.86 11.28
N GLN A 229 16.42 -11.69 10.95
CA GLN A 229 16.50 -13.13 11.15
C GLN A 229 17.04 -13.88 9.93
N PHE A 230 16.77 -13.39 8.72
CA PHE A 230 16.98 -14.15 7.48
C PHE A 230 17.78 -13.40 6.41
N LYS A 231 18.09 -12.11 6.60
CA LYS A 231 18.72 -11.26 5.58
C LYS A 231 19.93 -10.51 6.18
N ASN A 232 20.28 -9.37 5.58
CA ASN A 232 21.44 -8.55 5.92
C ASN A 232 21.11 -7.39 6.89
N GLY A 233 19.93 -7.39 7.49
CA GLY A 233 19.49 -6.32 8.41
C GLY A 233 19.02 -5.02 7.73
N LEU A 234 19.04 -4.93 6.40
CA LEU A 234 18.44 -3.80 5.68
C LEU A 234 16.92 -3.94 5.60
N VAL A 235 16.23 -2.82 5.81
CA VAL A 235 14.78 -2.67 5.62
C VAL A 235 14.57 -1.43 4.79
N SER A 236 14.01 -1.62 3.60
CA SER A 236 13.67 -0.53 2.70
C SER A 236 12.25 -0.04 2.92
N VAL A 237 12.03 1.25 2.74
CA VAL A 237 10.72 1.88 2.89
C VAL A 237 10.57 2.92 1.80
N GLU A 238 9.43 2.90 1.11
CA GLU A 238 8.93 4.08 0.41
C GLU A 238 8.27 5.01 1.43
N ASP A 239 8.84 6.20 1.62
CA ASP A 239 8.39 7.16 2.64
C ASP A 239 7.96 8.51 2.07
N LEU A 240 7.34 9.33 2.92
CA LEU A 240 6.96 10.72 2.64
C LEU A 240 5.97 10.88 1.46
N THR A 241 5.19 9.83 1.17
CA THR A 241 4.25 9.79 0.05
C THR A 241 3.04 10.70 0.26
N PHE A 242 2.67 11.48 -0.76
CA PHE A 242 1.41 12.26 -0.83
C PHE A 242 1.13 13.24 0.35
N ILE A 243 2.19 13.71 0.99
CA ILE A 243 2.16 14.64 2.13
C ILE A 243 1.68 16.06 1.76
N GLY A 244 1.81 16.48 0.49
CA GLY A 244 1.44 17.83 0.03
C GLY A 244 2.51 18.89 0.34
N TRP A 245 2.33 20.11 -0.21
CA TRP A 245 3.36 21.15 -0.18
C TRP A 245 3.41 21.99 1.11
N ASP A 246 2.33 21.98 1.90
CA ASP A 246 2.20 22.80 3.10
C ASP A 246 2.70 22.09 4.38
N VAL A 247 3.40 20.96 4.23
CA VAL A 247 3.90 20.16 5.35
C VAL A 247 5.22 20.73 5.88
N GLU A 248 5.26 20.96 7.19
CA GLU A 248 6.46 21.45 7.86
C GLU A 248 7.52 20.35 7.97
N PRO A 249 8.83 20.66 7.84
CA PRO A 249 9.89 19.67 8.01
C PRO A 249 9.85 18.91 9.36
N ALA A 250 9.32 19.53 10.42
CA ALA A 250 9.15 18.90 11.72
C ALA A 250 8.18 17.69 11.68
N PHE A 251 7.16 17.76 10.83
CA PHE A 251 6.26 16.63 10.59
C PHE A 251 7.02 15.46 9.97
N LEU A 252 7.73 15.70 8.87
CA LEU A 252 8.53 14.69 8.17
C LEU A 252 9.57 14.04 9.08
N ASN A 253 10.25 14.84 9.91
CA ASN A 253 11.21 14.35 10.88
C ASN A 253 10.58 13.40 11.91
N THR A 254 9.33 13.65 12.31
CA THR A 254 8.63 12.78 13.27
C THR A 254 8.31 11.42 12.66
N GLN A 255 7.86 11.42 11.39
CA GLN A 255 7.64 10.19 10.63
C GLN A 255 8.93 9.39 10.52
N MET A 256 9.99 9.98 9.93
CA MET A 256 11.26 9.27 9.72
C MET A 256 11.86 8.71 11.02
N LEU A 257 11.78 9.43 12.14
CA LEU A 257 12.25 8.94 13.44
C LEU A 257 11.46 7.71 13.92
N PHE A 258 10.17 7.65 13.63
CA PHE A 258 9.35 6.48 13.93
C PHE A 258 9.74 5.29 13.04
N GLU A 259 9.90 5.50 11.74
CA GLU A 259 10.30 4.46 10.79
C GLU A 259 11.67 3.87 11.16
N LEU A 260 12.64 4.74 11.50
CA LEU A 260 13.95 4.34 12.05
C LEU A 260 13.79 3.50 13.33
N ALA A 261 12.92 3.92 14.26
CA ALA A 261 12.66 3.18 15.49
C ALA A 261 11.97 1.83 15.24
N LEU A 262 11.24 1.70 14.13
CA LEU A 262 10.63 0.45 13.71
C LEU A 262 11.60 -0.49 12.99
N GLY A 263 12.75 0.01 12.54
CA GLY A 263 13.84 -0.74 11.95
C GLY A 263 14.12 -0.41 10.49
N ALA A 264 13.43 0.57 9.90
CA ALA A 264 13.77 1.07 8.57
C ALA A 264 15.17 1.70 8.57
N ASN A 265 15.96 1.43 7.55
CA ASN A 265 17.31 1.98 7.42
C ASN A 265 17.78 2.17 5.96
N LEU A 266 16.88 1.93 4.98
CA LEU A 266 17.04 2.28 3.58
C LEU A 266 15.78 3.04 3.13
N MET A 267 15.81 4.37 3.17
CA MET A 267 14.63 5.22 2.91
C MET A 267 14.59 5.66 1.45
N THR A 268 13.40 5.58 0.84
CA THR A 268 13.11 5.93 -0.54
C THR A 268 12.00 6.99 -0.60
N PRO A 269 12.35 8.29 -0.53
CA PRO A 269 11.32 9.34 -0.47
C PRO A 269 10.51 9.46 -1.76
N HIS A 270 9.19 9.30 -1.66
CA HIS A 270 8.24 9.49 -2.75
C HIS A 270 7.73 10.95 -2.77
N ALA A 271 8.12 11.80 -3.71
CA ALA A 271 9.04 11.54 -4.81
C ALA A 271 9.85 12.80 -5.13
N TYR A 272 11.11 12.60 -5.55
CA TYR A 272 11.93 13.67 -6.10
C TYR A 272 11.65 13.85 -7.59
N TYR A 273 10.85 14.86 -7.93
CA TYR A 273 10.56 15.17 -9.32
C TYR A 273 11.73 15.89 -10.00
N TYR A 274 12.26 15.28 -11.06
CA TYR A 274 13.21 15.95 -11.94
C TYR A 274 12.52 17.08 -12.71
N THR A 275 13.15 18.25 -12.74
CA THR A 275 12.75 19.33 -13.65
C THR A 275 13.65 19.30 -14.88
N ILE A 276 13.11 18.83 -16.00
CA ILE A 276 13.77 18.96 -17.30
C ILE A 276 13.55 20.39 -17.81
N GLY A 277 14.44 21.31 -17.45
CA GLY A 277 14.52 22.70 -17.94
C GLY A 277 13.67 23.75 -17.19
N ASP A 278 13.91 25.03 -17.54
CA ASP A 278 13.48 26.32 -16.92
C ASP A 278 11.98 26.52 -16.58
N ARG A 279 11.11 25.53 -16.75
CA ARG A 279 9.66 25.69 -16.62
C ARG A 279 9.19 25.93 -15.19
N ALA A 280 9.93 25.46 -14.17
CA ALA A 280 9.61 25.76 -12.78
C ALA A 280 9.85 27.24 -12.42
N HIS A 281 10.82 27.91 -13.06
CA HIS A 281 11.15 29.31 -12.75
C HIS A 281 10.18 30.31 -13.40
N ARG A 282 9.56 29.97 -14.54
CA ARG A 282 8.69 30.92 -15.28
C ARG A 282 7.27 31.06 -14.71
N ARG A 283 6.72 30.04 -14.03
CA ARG A 283 5.36 30.13 -13.45
C ARG A 283 5.34 30.88 -12.12
N SER A 284 6.34 30.71 -11.26
CA SER A 284 6.42 31.44 -9.98
C SER A 284 6.60 32.94 -10.18
N LEU A 285 7.41 33.36 -11.17
CA LEU A 285 7.66 34.77 -11.46
C LEU A 285 6.52 35.47 -12.22
N ARG A 286 5.79 34.78 -13.11
CA ARG A 286 4.59 35.37 -13.75
C ARG A 286 3.44 35.54 -12.76
N GLY A 287 3.21 34.57 -11.87
CA GLY A 287 2.19 34.66 -10.83
C GLY A 287 2.46 35.79 -9.82
N LEU A 288 3.73 36.00 -9.42
CA LEU A 288 4.12 37.12 -8.57
C LEU A 288 3.98 38.48 -9.28
N ARG A 289 4.41 38.59 -10.54
CA ARG A 289 4.34 39.85 -11.30
C ARG A 289 2.90 40.27 -11.62
N GLU A 290 2.01 39.31 -11.89
CA GLU A 290 0.59 39.60 -12.14
C GLU A 290 -0.18 39.97 -10.86
N ARG A 291 0.14 39.37 -9.71
CA ARG A 291 -0.43 39.78 -8.41
C ARG A 291 -0.01 41.19 -7.99
N THR A 292 1.23 41.60 -8.28
CA THR A 292 1.68 42.98 -8.00
C THR A 292 1.11 44.04 -8.94
N ARG A 293 0.55 43.66 -10.11
CA ARG A 293 -0.05 44.60 -11.07
C ARG A 293 -1.56 44.80 -10.91
N ARG A 294 -2.24 43.94 -10.14
CA ARG A 294 -3.70 43.99 -9.92
C ARG A 294 -4.12 44.50 -8.53
N ALA A 295 -3.19 44.93 -7.69
CA ALA A 295 -3.53 45.55 -6.41
C ALA A 295 -3.98 47.02 -6.61
N PRO A 296 -5.14 47.45 -6.08
CA PRO A 296 -5.56 48.85 -6.10
C PRO A 296 -4.58 49.72 -5.29
N PRO A 297 -4.45 51.03 -5.59
CA PRO A 297 -3.47 51.89 -4.96
C PRO A 297 -3.94 52.35 -3.56
N GLN A 298 -3.96 51.44 -2.59
CA GLN A 298 -4.02 51.80 -1.17
C GLN A 298 -3.09 50.86 -0.40
N HIS A 299 -2.25 51.45 0.46
CA HIS A 299 -1.16 50.82 1.23
C HIS A 299 0.19 50.59 0.53
N ARG A 300 0.75 51.67 -0.05
CA ARG A 300 2.20 51.89 0.07
C ARG A 300 2.48 52.59 1.40
N ARG A 301 2.73 51.83 2.47
CA ARG A 301 3.36 52.37 3.69
C ARG A 301 4.52 51.47 4.11
N GLN A 302 5.71 51.98 3.80
CA GLN A 302 7.01 51.81 4.47
C GLN A 302 7.21 50.54 5.32
N LEU A 303 7.95 49.58 4.77
CA LEU A 303 8.81 48.70 5.56
C LEU A 303 10.03 49.53 5.99
N ARG A 304 10.05 50.01 7.23
CA ARG A 304 11.29 50.39 7.91
C ARG A 304 11.62 49.27 8.89
N HIS A 305 12.85 48.78 8.80
CA HIS A 305 13.51 47.87 9.73
C HIS A 305 13.20 48.23 11.19
N ARG A 306 12.88 47.21 11.99
CA ARG A 306 13.01 47.25 13.46
C ARG A 306 13.92 46.09 13.89
N GLU A 307 15.00 46.47 14.56
CA GLU A 307 15.93 45.59 15.27
C GLU A 307 15.27 44.91 16.48
N PRO A 308 15.87 43.81 17.02
CA PRO A 308 15.23 42.97 18.01
C PRO A 308 15.35 43.55 19.43
N GLY A 309 14.20 43.86 20.05
CA GLY A 309 14.09 44.30 21.43
C GLY A 309 13.63 43.17 22.36
N THR A 310 14.44 42.90 23.38
CA THR A 310 14.24 42.03 24.55
C THR A 310 12.81 41.91 25.08
N PHE A 311 12.32 40.69 25.30
CA PHE A 311 11.05 40.41 25.97
C PHE A 311 11.28 40.21 27.48
N ARG A 312 10.78 41.13 28.31
CA ARG A 312 10.63 40.97 29.76
C ARG A 312 9.22 40.47 30.09
N SER A 313 9.15 39.55 31.04
CA SER A 313 7.95 38.94 31.59
C SER A 313 7.02 39.94 32.29
N ARG A 314 5.70 39.74 32.16
CA ARG A 314 4.72 40.18 33.16
C ARG A 314 3.60 39.14 33.31
N GLN A 315 3.53 38.59 34.52
CA GLN A 315 2.38 37.88 35.07
C GLN A 315 1.16 38.81 35.16
N GLY A 316 -0.02 38.26 34.91
CA GLY A 316 -1.31 38.90 35.19
C GLY A 316 -2.39 37.85 35.38
N ARG A 317 -2.92 37.77 36.61
CA ARG A 317 -3.93 36.82 37.11
C ARG A 317 -5.36 37.11 36.60
N ASN A 318 -6.24 36.14 36.90
CA ASN A 318 -7.72 36.17 37.02
C ASN A 318 -8.51 35.88 35.74
N ARG A 319 -9.61 35.11 35.75
CA ARG A 319 -10.41 34.44 36.80
C ARG A 319 -11.37 33.46 36.10
N MET A 320 -11.66 32.32 36.72
CA MET A 320 -12.75 31.42 36.34
C MET A 320 -14.13 32.07 36.52
N ARG A 321 -15.08 31.71 35.64
CA ARG A 321 -16.50 31.51 35.98
C ARG A 321 -17.05 30.30 35.20
N PRO A 322 -17.90 29.46 35.81
CA PRO A 322 -18.45 28.25 35.18
C PRO A 322 -19.78 28.55 34.46
N SER A 323 -20.05 27.86 33.36
CA SER A 323 -21.38 27.79 32.75
C SER A 323 -21.89 26.35 32.75
N THR A 324 -23.03 26.16 33.40
CA THR A 324 -23.89 24.98 33.35
C THR A 324 -24.64 24.90 32.02
N SER A 325 -24.75 23.72 31.42
CA SER A 325 -26.00 23.18 30.87
C SER A 325 -25.79 21.76 30.33
N ARG A 326 -26.84 20.94 30.54
CA ARG A 326 -26.99 19.52 30.23
C ARG A 326 -27.11 19.28 28.73
N GLN A 327 -26.67 18.10 28.27
CA GLN A 327 -27.49 17.20 27.44
C GLN A 327 -26.79 15.84 27.26
N GLU A 328 -27.43 14.76 27.70
CA GLU A 328 -27.16 13.37 27.29
C GLU A 328 -27.90 13.07 25.99
N PRO A 329 -27.40 12.16 25.13
CA PRO A 329 -28.22 11.44 24.18
C PRO A 329 -28.46 9.99 24.62
N ARG A 330 -29.75 9.63 24.68
CA ARG A 330 -30.23 8.24 24.66
C ARG A 330 -30.09 7.70 23.23
N TRP A 331 -29.64 6.45 23.12
CA TRP A 331 -29.76 5.66 21.89
C TRP A 331 -30.80 4.57 22.11
N THR A 332 -31.83 4.57 21.25
CA THR A 332 -32.71 3.44 20.95
C THR A 332 -32.31 2.86 19.61
#